data_AF-A0A2S5DF21-F1
#
_entry.id   AF-A0A2S5DF21-F1
#
_cell.length_a   1.000
_cell.length_b   1.000
_cell.length_c   1.000
_cell.angle_alpha   90.00
_cell.angle_beta   90.00
_cell.angle_gamma   90.00
#
_symmetry.space_group_name_H-M   'P 1'
#
loop_
_entity.id
_entity.type
_entity.pdbx_description
1 polymer ?
#
loop_
_entity_poly.entity_id
_entity_poly.type
_entity_poly.pdbx_seq_one_letter_code
_entity_poly.pdbx_strand_id
1 'polypeptide(L)'
;MRFAAPLIAAMLTAPASAGALEDCEQSQSNTPAVADCLRQKQTDASRRLLAQEGKTLADMHALDAVTDSRFHAARELRQAQQAYETYRRQQCDWVAASYASGNGADRARLACQIDLDMQRLTELSRHRR
;
A
#
# COMPACT_ATOMS: atom_id res chain seq x y z
N MET A 1 38.25 -36.80 19.96
CA MET A 1 37.84 -35.39 20.13
C MET A 1 36.69 -35.12 19.18
N ARG A 2 35.47 -34.93 19.70
CA ARG A 2 34.28 -34.63 18.90
C ARG A 2 34.17 -33.11 18.78
N PHE A 3 34.40 -32.57 17.59
CA PHE A 3 34.16 -31.17 17.31
C PHE A 3 32.64 -30.96 17.15
N ALA A 4 32.01 -30.36 18.15
CA ALA A 4 30.65 -29.84 18.03
C ALA A 4 30.76 -28.45 17.37
N ALA A 5 30.41 -28.35 16.09
CA ALA A 5 30.29 -27.07 15.41
C ALA A 5 28.98 -26.38 15.85
N PRO A 6 28.99 -25.09 16.25
CA PRO A 6 27.76 -24.41 16.63
C PRO A 6 27.00 -23.99 15.36
N LEU A 7 25.73 -24.37 15.28
CA LEU A 7 24.77 -23.85 14.30
C LEU A 7 24.45 -22.39 14.66
N ILE A 8 25.11 -21.44 14.00
CA ILE A 8 24.75 -20.02 14.05
C ILE A 8 23.54 -19.83 13.14
N ALA A 9 22.34 -19.74 13.73
CA ALA A 9 21.13 -19.35 13.02
C ALA A 9 21.18 -17.83 12.76
N ALA A 10 21.53 -17.44 11.53
CA ALA A 10 21.41 -16.05 11.10
C ALA A 10 19.93 -15.67 11.00
N MET A 11 19.44 -14.89 11.96
CA MET A 11 18.13 -14.25 11.85
C MET A 11 18.23 -13.17 10.77
N LEU A 12 17.71 -13.46 9.58
CA LEU A 12 17.45 -12.46 8.55
C LEU A 12 16.41 -11.48 9.10
N THR A 13 16.86 -10.34 9.63
CA THR A 13 15.98 -9.22 9.93
C THR A 13 15.50 -8.64 8.61
N ALA A 14 14.30 -9.04 8.18
CA ALA A 14 13.63 -8.34 7.10
C ALA A 14 13.39 -6.90 7.55
N PRO A 15 13.68 -5.87 6.73
CA PRO A 15 13.31 -4.51 7.04
C PRO A 15 11.78 -4.45 7.09
N ALA A 16 11.22 -4.41 8.30
CA ALA A 16 9.84 -4.00 8.50
C ALA A 16 9.80 -2.51 8.21
N SER A 17 9.26 -2.12 7.05
CA SER A 17 8.89 -0.72 6.84
C SER A 17 7.84 -0.38 7.89
N ALA A 18 8.12 0.60 8.75
CA ALA A 18 7.13 1.11 9.68
C ALA A 18 5.87 1.53 8.90
N GLY A 19 4.71 1.08 9.35
CA GLY A 19 3.43 1.45 8.72
C GLY A 19 3.09 2.91 9.00
N ALA A 20 2.16 3.48 8.24
CA ALA A 20 1.80 4.89 8.33
C ALA A 20 1.32 5.32 9.74
N LEU A 21 0.72 4.40 10.51
CA LEU A 21 0.33 4.66 11.91
C LEU A 21 1.55 4.92 12.78
N GLU A 22 2.56 4.04 12.70
CA GLU A 22 3.75 4.11 13.52
C GLU A 22 4.60 5.34 13.17
N ASP A 23 4.71 5.68 11.88
CA ASP A 23 5.29 6.96 11.43
C ASP A 23 4.63 8.17 12.10
N CYS A 24 3.30 8.19 12.15
CA CYS A 24 2.55 9.30 12.73
C CYS A 24 2.63 9.31 14.27
N GLU A 25 2.61 8.15 14.92
CA GLU A 25 2.74 8.03 16.37
C GLU A 25 4.14 8.42 16.85
N GLN A 26 5.19 8.15 16.08
CA GLN A 26 6.56 8.58 16.40
C GLN A 26 6.79 10.08 16.18
N SER A 27 6.08 10.69 15.22
CA SER A 27 6.28 12.10 14.84
C SER A 27 5.36 13.08 15.58
N GLN A 28 4.32 12.61 16.26
CA GLN A 28 3.30 13.46 16.87
C GLN A 28 3.16 13.19 18.37
N SER A 29 2.88 14.25 19.14
CA SER A 29 2.88 14.20 20.61
C SER A 29 1.55 13.79 21.24
N ASN A 30 0.46 13.72 20.47
CA ASN A 30 -0.87 13.40 20.99
C ASN A 30 -1.80 12.79 19.92
N THR A 31 -2.90 12.19 20.39
CA THR A 31 -3.85 11.45 19.55
C THR A 31 -4.50 12.30 18.43
N PRO A 32 -4.98 13.54 18.68
CA PRO A 32 -5.46 14.41 17.62
C PRO A 32 -4.41 14.69 16.53
N ALA A 33 -3.18 14.99 16.91
CA ALA A 33 -2.10 15.26 15.97
C ALA A 33 -1.73 14.01 15.13
N VAL A 34 -1.79 12.81 15.71
CA VAL A 34 -1.66 11.54 14.96
C VAL A 34 -2.76 11.40 13.90
N ALA A 35 -4.02 11.71 14.26
CA ALA A 35 -5.13 11.65 13.32
C ALA A 35 -4.97 12.66 12.16
N ASP A 36 -4.49 13.87 12.45
CA ASP A 36 -4.18 14.88 11.43
C ASP A 36 -3.06 14.44 10.49
N CYS A 37 -1.97 13.89 11.04
CA CYS A 37 -0.89 13.31 10.27
C CYS A 37 -1.39 12.21 9.31
N LEU A 38 -2.24 11.31 9.79
CA LEU A 38 -2.83 10.25 8.97
C LEU A 38 -3.71 10.81 7.85
N ARG A 39 -4.57 11.80 8.14
CA ARG A 39 -5.42 12.43 7.10
C ARG A 39 -4.59 13.11 6.00
N GLN A 40 -3.51 13.79 6.36
CA GLN A 40 -2.60 14.40 5.40
C GLN A 40 -1.89 13.34 4.54
N LYS A 41 -1.33 12.29 5.18
CA LYS A 41 -0.69 11.17 4.46
C LYS A 41 -1.65 10.43 3.54
N GLN A 42 -2.90 10.18 3.97
CA GLN A 42 -3.93 9.56 3.13
C GLN A 42 -4.23 10.41 1.90
N THR A 43 -4.41 11.72 2.09
CA THR A 43 -4.66 12.65 0.96
C THR A 43 -3.50 12.64 -0.04
N ASP A 44 -2.24 12.64 0.44
CA ASP A 44 -1.07 12.54 -0.43
C ASP A 44 -0.99 11.19 -1.15
N ALA A 45 -1.15 10.08 -0.43
CA ALA A 45 -1.07 8.73 -0.96
C ALA A 45 -2.13 8.50 -2.05
N SER A 46 -3.39 8.86 -1.79
CA SER A 46 -4.48 8.71 -2.76
C SER A 46 -4.27 9.60 -4.00
N ARG A 47 -3.79 10.84 -3.83
CA ARG A 47 -3.45 11.72 -4.96
C ARG A 47 -2.33 11.13 -5.82
N ARG A 48 -1.29 10.61 -5.19
CA ARG A 48 -0.15 9.99 -5.88
C ARG A 48 -0.58 8.72 -6.61
N LEU A 49 -1.39 7.89 -5.97
CA LEU A 49 -1.91 6.66 -6.56
C LEU A 49 -2.73 6.98 -7.80
N LEU A 50 -3.69 7.90 -7.71
CA LEU A 50 -4.52 8.31 -8.85
C LEU A 50 -3.68 8.82 -10.03
N ALA A 51 -2.67 9.65 -9.75
CA ALA A 51 -1.77 10.16 -10.77
C ALA A 51 -0.93 9.04 -11.42
N GLN A 52 -0.45 8.08 -10.64
CA GLN A 52 0.33 6.95 -11.14
C GLN A 52 -0.55 5.99 -11.96
N GLU A 53 -1.75 5.70 -11.50
CA GLU A 53 -2.74 4.89 -12.20
C GLU A 53 -3.13 5.51 -13.54
N GLY A 54 -3.34 6.82 -13.60
CA GLY A 54 -3.60 7.54 -14.85
C GLY A 54 -2.45 7.43 -15.84
N LYS A 55 -1.20 7.57 -15.37
CA LYS A 55 -0.01 7.38 -16.22
C LYS A 55 0.09 5.95 -16.74
N THR A 56 0.01 4.96 -15.85
CA THR A 56 0.08 3.54 -16.24
C THR A 56 -1.04 3.17 -17.20
N LEU A 57 -2.25 3.73 -17.03
CA LEU A 57 -3.35 3.51 -17.97
C LEU A 57 -3.07 4.11 -19.35
N ALA A 58 -2.48 5.31 -19.43
CA ALA A 58 -2.05 5.89 -20.69
C ALA A 58 -1.00 5.00 -21.39
N ASP A 59 -0.03 4.48 -20.64
CA ASP A 59 0.98 3.55 -21.18
C ASP A 59 0.34 2.26 -21.71
N MET A 60 -0.68 1.73 -21.02
CA MET A 60 -1.41 0.55 -21.49
C MET A 60 -2.24 0.82 -22.75
N HIS A 61 -2.84 2.01 -22.88
CA HIS A 61 -3.52 2.40 -24.12
C HIS A 61 -2.53 2.51 -25.29
N ALA A 62 -1.33 3.04 -25.06
CA ALA A 62 -0.29 3.10 -26.07
C ALA A 62 0.16 1.67 -26.49
N LEU A 63 0.29 0.76 -25.51
CA LEU A 63 0.59 -0.65 -25.77
C LEU A 63 -0.51 -1.34 -26.59
N ASP A 64 -1.78 -1.11 -26.24
CA ASP A 64 -2.91 -1.64 -26.99
C ASP A 64 -2.92 -1.10 -28.43
N ALA A 65 -2.62 0.18 -28.64
CA ALA A 65 -2.56 0.77 -29.98
C ALA A 65 -1.49 0.10 -30.88
N VAL A 66 -0.31 -0.22 -30.35
CA VAL A 66 0.77 -0.86 -31.14
C VAL A 66 0.61 -2.38 -31.28
N THR A 67 -0.23 -3.01 -30.45
CA THR A 67 -0.51 -4.46 -30.50
C THR A 67 -1.87 -4.79 -31.12
N ASP A 68 -2.53 -3.81 -31.73
CA ASP A 68 -3.89 -3.92 -32.27
C ASP A 68 -4.88 -4.51 -31.24
N SER A 69 -4.73 -4.07 -29.98
CA SER A 69 -5.52 -4.47 -28.82
C SER A 69 -5.54 -5.97 -28.51
N ARG A 70 -4.62 -6.77 -29.07
CA ARG A 70 -4.58 -8.23 -28.91
C ARG A 70 -4.60 -8.71 -27.45
N PHE A 71 -4.02 -7.92 -26.54
CA PHE A 71 -3.90 -8.27 -25.13
C PHE A 71 -4.82 -7.46 -24.20
N HIS A 72 -5.47 -6.40 -24.72
CA HIS A 72 -6.38 -5.54 -23.98
C HIS A 72 -5.81 -5.01 -22.65
N ALA A 73 -4.54 -4.61 -22.65
CA ALA A 73 -3.80 -4.22 -21.46
C ALA A 73 -4.50 -3.11 -20.65
N ALA A 74 -5.11 -2.13 -21.32
CA ALA A 74 -5.81 -1.05 -20.64
C ALA A 74 -7.09 -1.54 -19.93
N ARG A 75 -7.80 -2.51 -20.53
CA ARG A 75 -8.98 -3.13 -19.90
C ARG A 75 -8.58 -3.93 -18.67
N GLU A 76 -7.54 -4.77 -18.79
CA GLU A 76 -7.05 -5.60 -17.68
C GLU A 76 -6.56 -4.74 -16.51
N LEU A 77 -5.86 -3.63 -16.79
CA LEU A 77 -5.44 -2.70 -15.74
C LEU A 77 -6.65 -2.10 -15.01
N ARG A 78 -7.70 -1.66 -15.72
CA ARG A 78 -8.91 -1.11 -15.09
C ARG A 78 -9.62 -2.13 -14.20
N GLN A 79 -9.70 -3.39 -14.64
CA GLN A 79 -10.25 -4.46 -13.81
C GLN A 79 -9.42 -4.68 -12.55
N ALA A 80 -8.09 -4.67 -12.68
CA ALA A 80 -7.19 -4.77 -11.53
C ALA A 80 -7.33 -3.58 -10.56
N GLN A 81 -7.52 -2.35 -11.06
CA GLN A 81 -7.78 -1.16 -10.25
C GLN A 81 -9.06 -1.32 -9.43
N GLN A 82 -10.16 -1.75 -10.07
CA GLN A 82 -11.43 -1.94 -9.39
C GLN A 82 -11.40 -3.07 -8.34
N ALA A 83 -10.69 -4.16 -8.65
CA ALA A 83 -10.45 -5.24 -7.70
C ALA A 83 -9.62 -4.76 -6.50
N TYR A 84 -8.57 -3.97 -6.76
CA TYR A 84 -7.74 -3.37 -5.72
C TYR A 84 -8.54 -2.44 -4.80
N GLU A 85 -9.36 -1.55 -5.34
CA GLU A 85 -10.21 -0.67 -4.52
C GLU A 85 -11.14 -1.47 -3.59
N THR A 86 -11.69 -2.56 -4.11
CA THR A 86 -12.58 -3.45 -3.35
C THR A 86 -11.82 -4.16 -2.23
N TYR A 87 -10.65 -4.73 -2.56
CA TYR A 87 -9.76 -5.34 -1.59
C TYR A 87 -9.35 -4.34 -0.50
N ARG A 88 -8.87 -3.15 -0.88
CA ARG A 88 -8.44 -2.09 0.06
C ARG A 88 -9.55 -1.74 1.04
N ARG A 89 -10.79 -1.56 0.57
CA ARG A 89 -11.92 -1.28 1.46
C ARG A 89 -12.16 -2.43 2.43
N GLN A 90 -12.34 -3.65 1.94
CA GLN A 90 -12.67 -4.81 2.76
C GLN A 90 -11.56 -5.15 3.77
N GLN A 91 -10.31 -5.11 3.33
CA GLN A 91 -9.15 -5.36 4.18
C GLN A 91 -9.05 -4.31 5.29
N CYS A 92 -9.21 -3.03 4.96
CA CYS A 92 -9.10 -1.98 5.97
C CYS A 92 -10.32 -1.90 6.89
N ASP A 93 -11.49 -2.40 6.46
CA ASP A 93 -12.64 -2.59 7.35
C ASP A 93 -12.39 -3.70 8.37
N TRP A 94 -11.77 -4.82 7.95
CA TRP A 94 -11.34 -5.87 8.87
C TRP A 94 -10.26 -5.38 9.85
N VAL A 95 -9.25 -4.64 9.38
CA VAL A 95 -8.23 -4.02 10.25
C VAL A 95 -8.86 -3.06 11.25
N ALA A 96 -9.81 -2.23 10.83
CA ALA A 96 -10.53 -1.34 11.74
C ALA A 96 -11.27 -2.13 12.84
N ALA A 97 -11.96 -3.21 12.45
CA ALA A 97 -12.71 -4.05 13.38
C ALA A 97 -11.80 -4.75 14.41
N SER A 98 -10.56 -5.08 14.06
CA SER A 98 -9.63 -5.76 14.98
C SER A 98 -9.15 -4.86 16.13
N TYR A 99 -9.27 -3.54 16.02
CA TYR A 99 -8.87 -2.58 17.05
C TYR A 99 -9.93 -2.41 18.17
N ALA A 100 -11.17 -2.84 17.96
CA ALA A 100 -12.25 -2.83 18.95
C ALA A 100 -12.44 -1.50 19.74
N SER A 101 -12.09 -0.37 19.12
CA SER A 101 -12.08 0.97 19.73
C SER A 101 -12.47 2.00 18.67
N GLY A 102 -13.36 2.95 18.95
CA GLY A 102 -13.81 3.93 17.94
C GLY A 102 -12.65 4.73 17.32
N ASN A 103 -11.94 5.50 18.15
CA ASN A 103 -10.80 6.30 17.67
C ASN A 103 -9.63 5.44 17.20
N GLY A 104 -9.43 4.26 17.80
CA GLY A 104 -8.39 3.32 17.38
C GLY A 104 -8.66 2.74 15.98
N ALA A 105 -9.90 2.31 15.74
CA ALA A 105 -10.36 1.73 14.49
C ALA A 105 -10.26 2.71 13.32
N ASP A 106 -10.62 3.98 13.52
CA ASP A 106 -10.53 4.98 12.47
C ASP A 106 -9.07 5.27 12.06
N ARG A 107 -8.16 5.37 13.03
CA ARG A 107 -6.72 5.52 12.75
C ARG A 107 -6.16 4.28 12.06
N ALA A 108 -6.53 3.09 12.51
CA ALA A 108 -6.11 1.83 11.90
C ALA A 108 -6.60 1.70 10.46
N ARG A 109 -7.85 2.09 10.18
CA ARG A 109 -8.41 2.12 8.82
C ARG A 109 -7.60 3.06 7.92
N LEU A 110 -7.34 4.29 8.37
CA LEU A 110 -6.56 5.27 7.59
C LEU A 110 -5.14 4.77 7.32
N ALA A 111 -4.47 4.23 8.33
CA ALA A 111 -3.12 3.68 8.17
C ALA A 111 -3.09 2.52 7.17
N CYS A 112 -4.02 1.57 7.29
CA CYS A 112 -4.15 0.47 6.33
C CYS A 112 -4.33 0.97 4.89
N GLN A 113 -5.16 1.98 4.67
CA GLN A 113 -5.37 2.55 3.34
C GLN A 113 -4.09 3.18 2.78
N ILE A 114 -3.36 3.94 3.61
CA ILE A 114 -2.09 4.55 3.21
C ILE A 114 -1.08 3.47 2.84
N ASP A 115 -0.93 2.44 3.67
CA ASP A 115 0.06 1.39 3.48
C ASP A 115 -0.22 0.60 2.20
N LEU A 116 -1.49 0.24 1.96
CA LEU A 116 -1.90 -0.43 0.71
C LEU A 116 -1.74 0.48 -0.51
N ASP A 117 -2.05 1.78 -0.42
CA ASP A 117 -1.88 2.73 -1.52
C ASP A 117 -0.40 2.88 -1.90
N MET A 118 0.47 2.95 -0.89
CA MET A 118 1.92 3.03 -1.07
C MET A 118 2.50 1.74 -1.66
N GLN A 119 2.04 0.57 -1.22
CA GLN A 119 2.42 -0.71 -1.84
C GLN A 119 2.00 -0.76 -3.32
N ARG A 120 0.76 -0.37 -3.62
CA ARG A 120 0.24 -0.35 -5.00
C ARG A 120 1.02 0.62 -5.88
N LEU A 121 1.39 1.79 -5.36
CA LEU A 121 2.27 2.73 -6.03
C LEU A 121 3.61 2.10 -6.41
N THR A 122 4.23 1.34 -5.50
CA THR A 122 5.48 0.63 -5.77
C THR A 122 5.29 -0.50 -6.79
N GLU A 123 4.16 -1.20 -6.79
CA GLU A 123 3.86 -2.19 -7.83
C GLU A 123 3.74 -1.55 -9.21
N LEU A 124 2.95 -0.48 -9.32
CA LEU A 124 2.72 0.22 -10.60
C LEU A 124 4.00 0.85 -11.16
N SER A 125 4.92 1.30 -10.29
CA SER A 125 6.19 1.87 -10.73
C SER A 125 7.14 0.82 -11.32
N ARG A 126 7.05 -0.46 -10.92
CA ARG A 126 7.84 -1.56 -11.48
C ARG A 126 7.42 -1.96 -12.90
N HIS A 127 6.16 -1.71 -13.26
CA HIS A 127 5.62 -2.05 -14.57
C HIS A 127 5.76 -0.94 -15.61
N ARG A 128 6.38 0.19 -15.23
CA ARG A 128 6.70 1.25 -16.18
C ARG A 128 7.86 0.79 -17.06
N ARG A 129 7.58 0.55 -18.34
CA ARG A 129 8.60 0.28 -19.36
C ARG A 129 9.19 1.58 -19.90
#